data_AF-A0A2I2L1W1-F1
#
_entry.id   AF-A0A2I2L1W1-F1
#
_cell.length_a   1.000
_cell.length_b   1.000
_cell.length_c   1.000
_cell.angle_alpha   90.00
_cell.angle_beta   90.00
_cell.angle_gamma   90.00
#
_symmetry.space_group_name_H-M   'P 1'
#
loop_
_entity.id
_entity.type
_entity.pdbx_description
1 polymer ?
#
loop_
_entity_poly.entity_id
_entity_poly.type
_entity_poly.pdbx_seq_one_letter_code
_entity_poly.pdbx_strand_id
1 'polypeptide(L)'
;MSGPAQGRPRWDFFVSYTQADRQWAEWVAWSLEDDGHRVLIQAWDFVPGSNWLASMQDGVRGAERTVAVLSDAYLTSVYGAAEWQAAWAGDPAGATRTLLVARVADCDRPGLLGQVVSFDLFGMPEADARAQLLRAARLAVSGGRAKPTAPPPFPSSGP
;
A
#
# COMPACT_ATOMS: atom_id res chain seq x y z
N MET A 1 -19.76 -29.28 -12.83
CA MET A 1 -20.20 -27.92 -12.41
C MET A 1 -18.96 -27.06 -12.31
N SER A 2 -18.71 -26.25 -13.32
CA SER A 2 -17.54 -25.36 -13.39
C SER A 2 -17.75 -24.21 -12.40
N GLY A 3 -16.80 -24.02 -11.49
CA GLY A 3 -16.79 -22.88 -10.58
C GLY A 3 -16.67 -21.55 -11.35
N PRO A 4 -17.04 -20.42 -10.74
CA PRO A 4 -16.94 -19.14 -11.42
C PRO A 4 -15.49 -18.87 -11.78
N ALA A 5 -15.24 -18.50 -13.05
CA ALA A 5 -13.97 -17.96 -13.47
C ALA A 5 -13.76 -16.64 -12.71
N GLN A 6 -12.95 -16.69 -11.66
CA GLN A 6 -12.48 -15.48 -10.98
C GLN A 6 -11.63 -14.73 -12.00
N GLY A 7 -12.21 -13.68 -12.60
CA GLY A 7 -11.50 -12.78 -13.49
C GLY A 7 -10.30 -12.22 -12.75
N ARG A 8 -9.14 -12.14 -13.43
CA ARG A 8 -7.96 -11.53 -12.84
C ARG A 8 -8.31 -10.13 -12.32
N PRO A 9 -7.86 -9.76 -11.13
CA PRO A 9 -7.99 -8.41 -10.62
C PRO A 9 -7.43 -7.42 -11.64
N ARG A 10 -8.08 -6.27 -11.74
CA ARG A 10 -7.79 -5.27 -12.78
C ARG A 10 -6.48 -4.54 -12.49
N TRP A 11 -6.12 -4.44 -11.22
CA TRP A 11 -4.98 -3.68 -10.71
C TRP A 11 -4.17 -4.53 -9.73
N ASP A 12 -2.84 -4.37 -9.74
CA ASP A 12 -1.97 -4.98 -8.74
C ASP A 12 -2.06 -4.21 -7.41
N PHE A 13 -2.12 -2.87 -7.52
CA PHE A 13 -2.20 -1.96 -6.38
C PHE A 13 -3.26 -0.89 -6.56
N PHE A 14 -3.95 -0.56 -5.48
CA PHE A 14 -4.74 0.66 -5.33
C PHE A 14 -4.06 1.56 -4.29
N VAL A 15 -3.84 2.84 -4.62
CA VAL A 15 -3.22 3.82 -3.71
C VAL A 15 -4.30 4.66 -3.03
N SER A 16 -4.49 4.40 -1.73
CA SER A 16 -5.41 5.12 -0.84
C SER A 16 -4.67 6.24 -0.13
N TYR A 17 -5.19 7.47 -0.23
CA TYR A 17 -4.56 8.67 0.29
C TYR A 17 -5.58 9.77 0.57
N THR A 18 -5.17 10.83 1.29
CA THR A 18 -5.97 12.05 1.41
C THR A 18 -5.46 13.14 0.49
N GLN A 19 -6.29 14.14 0.18
CA GLN A 19 -5.87 15.24 -0.68
C GLN A 19 -4.58 15.95 -0.19
N ALA A 20 -4.35 16.01 1.13
CA ALA A 20 -3.14 16.59 1.71
C ALA A 20 -1.86 15.81 1.32
N ASP A 21 -1.99 14.50 1.10
CA ASP A 21 -0.90 13.58 0.78
C ASP A 21 -0.79 13.28 -0.72
N ARG A 22 -1.47 14.06 -1.58
CA ARG A 22 -1.55 13.79 -3.03
C ARG A 22 -0.18 13.60 -3.68
N GLN A 23 0.78 14.46 -3.38
CA GLN A 23 2.13 14.38 -3.96
C GLN A 23 2.82 13.06 -3.62
N TRP A 24 2.68 12.59 -2.38
CA TRP A 24 3.20 11.30 -1.94
C TRP A 24 2.48 10.15 -2.65
N ALA A 25 1.16 10.23 -2.79
CA ALA A 25 0.38 9.21 -3.48
C ALA A 25 0.78 9.09 -4.96
N GLU A 26 0.93 10.20 -5.66
CA GLU A 26 1.38 10.24 -7.06
C GLU A 26 2.80 9.68 -7.19
N TRP A 27 3.72 10.02 -6.28
CA TRP A 27 5.08 9.47 -6.29
C TRP A 27 5.12 7.96 -6.02
N VAL A 28 4.30 7.47 -5.07
CA VAL A 28 4.15 6.03 -4.78
C VAL A 28 3.59 5.31 -6.00
N ALA A 29 2.51 5.81 -6.59
CA ALA A 29 1.88 5.20 -7.77
C ALA A 29 2.87 5.15 -8.94
N TRP A 30 3.57 6.26 -9.20
CA TRP A 30 4.54 6.35 -10.29
C TRP A 30 5.65 5.34 -10.13
N SER A 31 6.23 5.27 -8.93
CA SER A 31 7.32 4.34 -8.63
C SER A 31 6.91 2.88 -8.84
N LEU A 32 5.67 2.53 -8.50
CA LEU A 32 5.12 1.19 -8.70
C LEU A 32 4.86 0.88 -10.18
N GLU A 33 4.28 1.83 -10.94
CA GLU A 33 4.08 1.66 -12.39
C GLU A 33 5.40 1.52 -13.15
N ASP A 34 6.42 2.29 -12.75
CA ASP A 34 7.76 2.23 -13.32
C ASP A 34 8.48 0.89 -13.03
N ASP A 35 8.10 0.17 -11.95
CA ASP A 35 8.54 -1.22 -11.69
C ASP A 35 7.66 -2.27 -12.41
N GLY A 36 6.69 -1.83 -13.21
CA GLY A 36 5.85 -2.68 -14.07
C GLY A 36 4.51 -3.10 -13.47
N HIS A 37 4.08 -2.51 -12.35
CA HIS A 37 2.79 -2.80 -11.74
C HIS A 37 1.65 -2.01 -12.37
N ARG A 38 0.44 -2.59 -12.38
CA ARG A 38 -0.79 -1.87 -12.72
C ARG A 38 -1.34 -1.20 -11.47
N VAL A 39 -1.35 0.13 -11.46
CA VAL A 39 -1.76 0.90 -10.29
C VAL A 39 -3.05 1.66 -10.59
N LEU A 40 -3.95 1.70 -9.62
CA LEU A 40 -5.09 2.61 -9.61
C LEU A 40 -4.84 3.72 -8.59
N ILE A 41 -4.95 4.98 -9.02
CA ILE A 41 -4.89 6.15 -8.14
C ILE A 41 -5.91 7.20 -8.56
N GLN A 42 -6.66 7.71 -7.58
CA GLN A 42 -7.70 8.72 -7.82
C GLN A 42 -7.17 9.96 -8.57
N ALA A 43 -5.94 10.38 -8.29
CA ALA A 43 -5.34 11.58 -8.89
C ALA A 43 -5.25 11.53 -10.42
N TRP A 44 -5.14 10.33 -11.00
CA TRP A 44 -4.92 10.13 -12.43
C TRP A 44 -6.15 9.53 -13.13
N ASP A 45 -6.85 8.63 -12.45
CA ASP A 45 -7.88 7.81 -13.08
C ASP A 45 -9.30 8.41 -12.95
N PHE A 46 -9.51 9.38 -12.05
CA PHE A 46 -10.84 9.90 -11.76
C PHE A 46 -11.04 11.24 -12.46
N VAL A 47 -11.26 11.17 -13.78
CA VAL A 47 -11.50 12.32 -14.67
C VAL A 47 -12.96 12.83 -14.62
N PRO A 48 -13.25 14.06 -15.09
CA PRO A 48 -14.62 14.59 -15.11
C PRO A 48 -15.62 13.63 -15.79
N GLY A 49 -16.74 13.36 -15.12
CA GLY A 49 -17.74 12.37 -15.54
C GLY A 49 -17.65 11.02 -14.84
N SER A 50 -16.58 10.75 -14.09
CA SER A 50 -16.45 9.54 -13.27
C SER A 50 -17.31 9.58 -12.00
N ASN A 51 -17.93 8.45 -11.66
CA ASN A 51 -18.61 8.29 -10.37
C ASN A 51 -17.58 7.98 -9.27
N TRP A 52 -17.13 9.04 -8.62
CA TRP A 52 -16.11 9.03 -7.57
C TRP A 52 -16.29 7.91 -6.54
N LEU A 53 -17.50 7.74 -5.99
CA LEU A 53 -17.75 6.78 -4.92
C LEU A 53 -17.75 5.32 -5.42
N ALA A 54 -18.26 5.09 -6.63
CA ALA A 54 -18.23 3.77 -7.25
C ALA A 54 -16.79 3.37 -7.61
N SER A 55 -16.00 4.30 -8.16
CA SER A 55 -14.61 4.06 -8.54
C SER A 55 -13.71 3.73 -7.34
N MET A 56 -13.99 4.24 -6.13
CA MET A 56 -13.24 3.85 -4.93
C MET A 56 -13.59 2.44 -4.44
N GLN A 57 -14.87 2.08 -4.43
CA GLN A 57 -15.27 0.70 -4.09
C GLN A 57 -14.74 -0.32 -5.10
N ASP A 58 -14.73 0.04 -6.38
CA ASP A 58 -14.14 -0.77 -7.45
C ASP A 58 -12.62 -0.85 -7.31
N GLY A 59 -11.95 0.18 -6.80
CA GLY A 59 -10.51 0.15 -6.52
C GLY A 59 -10.15 -0.86 -5.44
N VAL A 60 -10.84 -0.79 -4.29
CA VAL A 60 -10.62 -1.72 -3.17
C VAL A 60 -10.98 -3.16 -3.54
N ARG A 61 -12.00 -3.37 -4.37
CA ARG A 61 -12.43 -4.72 -4.81
C ARG A 61 -11.64 -5.25 -6.01
N GLY A 62 -11.18 -4.36 -6.87
CA GLY A 62 -10.56 -4.67 -8.14
C GLY A 62 -9.03 -4.70 -8.11
N ALA A 63 -8.42 -4.23 -7.03
CA ALA A 63 -6.99 -4.35 -6.78
C ALA A 63 -6.68 -5.58 -5.91
N GLU A 64 -5.54 -6.23 -6.18
CA GLU A 64 -5.05 -7.30 -5.31
C GLU A 64 -4.64 -6.77 -3.93
N ARG A 65 -4.11 -5.55 -3.91
CA ARG A 65 -3.52 -4.92 -2.71
C ARG A 65 -3.84 -3.44 -2.67
N THR A 66 -3.99 -2.92 -1.47
CA THR A 66 -4.15 -1.49 -1.19
C THR A 66 -2.90 -0.97 -0.50
N VAL A 67 -2.35 0.14 -1.00
CA VAL A 67 -1.30 0.91 -0.33
C VAL A 67 -1.97 2.10 0.36
N ALA A 68 -1.99 2.10 1.68
CA ALA A 68 -2.44 3.24 2.48
C ALA A 68 -1.27 4.19 2.70
N VAL A 69 -1.37 5.41 2.17
CA VAL A 69 -0.40 6.49 2.37
C VAL A 69 -0.71 7.15 3.72
N LEU A 70 0.01 6.73 4.76
CA LEU A 70 -0.31 7.07 6.14
C LEU A 70 0.40 8.36 6.58
N SER A 71 -0.42 9.31 7.03
CA SER A 71 -0.05 10.58 7.65
C SER A 71 -1.08 10.97 8.73
N ASP A 72 -0.84 12.03 9.48
CA ASP A 72 -1.83 12.57 10.43
C ASP A 72 -3.15 12.98 9.75
N ALA A 73 -3.07 13.52 8.52
CA ALA A 73 -4.25 13.87 7.74
C ALA A 73 -5.05 12.62 7.37
N TYR A 74 -4.36 11.51 7.06
CA TYR A 74 -5.00 10.24 6.77
C TYR A 74 -5.72 9.64 7.99
N LEU A 75 -5.12 9.71 9.18
CA LEU A 75 -5.72 9.20 10.42
C LEU A 75 -7.01 9.92 10.81
N THR A 76 -7.15 11.18 10.42
CA THR A 76 -8.34 12.01 10.71
C THR A 76 -9.39 11.97 9.60
N SER A 77 -9.10 11.30 8.47
CA SER A 77 -10.00 11.20 7.33
C SER A 77 -11.00 10.06 7.47
N VAL A 78 -12.29 10.38 7.30
CA VAL A 78 -13.39 9.40 7.28
C VAL A 78 -13.22 8.38 6.15
N TYR A 79 -12.72 8.83 4.99
CA TYR A 79 -12.52 7.96 3.83
C TYR A 79 -11.30 7.05 4.00
N GLY A 80 -10.21 7.59 4.58
CA GLY A 80 -9.03 6.79 4.89
C GLY A 80 -9.40 5.60 5.77
N ALA A 81 -10.11 5.85 6.88
CA ALA A 81 -10.56 4.82 7.79
C ALA A 81 -11.33 3.66 7.12
N ALA A 82 -12.30 3.96 6.25
CA ALA A 82 -13.14 2.94 5.63
C ALA A 82 -12.40 2.07 4.60
N GLU A 83 -11.48 2.66 3.84
CA GLU A 83 -10.79 1.99 2.72
C GLU A 83 -9.84 0.90 3.20
N TRP A 84 -8.94 1.23 4.13
CA TRP A 84 -8.00 0.21 4.64
C TRP A 84 -8.71 -0.82 5.53
N GLN A 85 -9.79 -0.45 6.21
CA GLN A 85 -10.61 -1.41 6.96
C GLN A 85 -11.21 -2.48 6.05
N ALA A 86 -11.68 -2.10 4.86
CA ALA A 86 -12.22 -3.05 3.89
C ALA A 86 -11.12 -3.98 3.33
N ALA A 87 -9.95 -3.44 3.00
CA ALA A 87 -8.81 -4.25 2.55
C ALA A 87 -8.33 -5.24 3.62
N TRP A 88 -8.28 -4.79 4.88
CA TRP A 88 -7.90 -5.61 6.03
C TRP A 88 -8.94 -6.68 6.36
N ALA A 89 -10.24 -6.35 6.30
CA ALA A 89 -11.31 -7.31 6.59
C ALA A 89 -11.30 -8.52 5.64
N GLY A 90 -10.78 -8.35 4.42
CA GLY A 90 -10.57 -9.44 3.45
C GLY A 90 -9.37 -10.35 3.77
N ASP A 91 -8.40 -9.89 4.56
CA ASP A 91 -7.23 -10.67 5.01
C ASP A 91 -6.81 -10.30 6.44
N PRO A 92 -7.61 -10.64 7.47
CA PRO A 92 -7.33 -10.23 8.85
C PRO A 92 -6.05 -10.85 9.44
N ALA A 93 -5.59 -11.94 8.83
CA ALA A 93 -4.34 -12.62 9.21
C ALA A 93 -3.10 -12.04 8.50
N GLY A 94 -3.28 -11.14 7.51
CA GLY A 94 -2.20 -10.58 6.71
C GLY A 94 -1.47 -11.62 5.85
N ALA A 95 -2.10 -12.75 5.55
CA ALA A 95 -1.48 -13.88 4.85
C ALA A 95 -1.19 -13.56 3.37
N THR A 96 -2.07 -12.77 2.74
CA THR A 96 -1.94 -12.36 1.34
C THR A 96 -1.47 -10.91 1.20
N ARG A 97 -1.33 -10.18 2.32
CA ARG A 97 -0.78 -8.82 2.39
C ARG A 97 -1.59 -7.87 1.51
N THR A 98 -2.92 -7.96 1.62
CA THR A 98 -3.86 -7.09 0.89
C THR A 98 -3.76 -5.62 1.31
N LEU A 99 -3.17 -5.32 2.47
CA LEU A 99 -2.94 -3.96 2.95
C LEU A 99 -1.47 -3.71 3.23
N LEU A 100 -0.90 -2.71 2.54
CA LEU A 100 0.44 -2.18 2.76
C LEU A 100 0.30 -0.78 3.37
N VAL A 101 0.92 -0.56 4.53
CA VAL A 101 0.89 0.74 5.22
C VAL A 101 2.21 1.46 5.00
N ALA A 102 2.19 2.46 4.11
CA ALA A 102 3.34 3.29 3.75
C ALA A 102 3.30 4.60 4.54
N ARG A 103 4.15 4.75 5.55
CA ARG A 103 4.20 5.96 6.38
C ARG A 103 4.98 7.06 5.67
N VAL A 104 4.32 8.19 5.41
CA VAL A 104 4.93 9.38 4.79
C VAL A 104 5.13 10.54 5.76
N ALA A 105 4.69 10.34 7.01
CA ALA A 105 4.99 11.19 8.15
C ALA A 105 5.21 10.30 9.38
N ASP A 106 5.97 10.82 10.36
CA ASP A 106 6.13 10.17 11.65
C ASP A 106 4.89 10.41 12.52
N CYS A 107 3.83 9.65 12.25
CA CYS A 107 2.54 9.76 12.94
C CYS A 107 2.22 8.51 13.77
N ASP A 108 1.27 8.68 14.70
CA ASP A 108 0.73 7.60 15.51
C ASP A 108 0.04 6.52 14.65
N ARG A 109 -0.11 5.32 15.23
CA ARG A 109 -0.79 4.19 14.59
C ARG A 109 -1.88 3.61 15.51
N PRO A 110 -3.01 4.31 15.67
CA PRO A 110 -4.06 3.85 16.57
C PRO A 110 -4.76 2.60 16.02
N GLY A 111 -5.23 1.76 16.94
CA GLY A 111 -6.11 0.62 16.64
C GLY A 111 -5.47 -0.42 15.71
N LEU A 112 -6.21 -0.82 14.68
CA LEU A 112 -5.80 -1.88 13.75
C LEU A 112 -4.57 -1.50 12.90
N LEU A 113 -4.38 -0.22 12.57
CA LEU A 113 -3.19 0.23 11.83
C LEU A 113 -1.89 0.00 12.60
N GLY A 114 -1.95 -0.03 13.94
CA GLY A 114 -0.83 -0.42 14.79
C GLY A 114 -0.54 -1.92 14.80
N GLN A 115 -1.47 -2.75 14.32
CA GLN A 115 -1.33 -4.21 14.23
C GLN A 115 -0.79 -4.66 12.86
N VAL A 116 -0.79 -3.76 11.86
CA VAL A 116 -0.21 -4.02 10.54
C VAL A 116 1.26 -3.61 10.55
N VAL A 117 2.13 -4.49 10.04
CA VAL A 117 3.53 -4.13 9.81
C VAL A 117 3.59 -3.06 8.72
N SER A 118 3.96 -1.84 9.11
CA SER A 118 4.16 -0.70 8.21
C SER A 118 5.62 -0.57 7.77
N PHE A 119 5.86 0.28 6.77
CA PHE A 119 7.19 0.71 6.38
C PHE A 119 7.23 2.23 6.20
N ASP A 120 8.39 2.82 6.47
CA ASP A 120 8.57 4.27 6.46
C ASP A 120 9.15 4.73 5.12
N LEU A 121 8.67 5.86 4.63
CA LEU A 121 9.20 6.58 3.46
C LEU A 121 9.69 7.99 3.83
N PHE A 122 9.36 8.47 5.03
CA PHE A 122 9.79 9.76 5.55
C PHE A 122 11.22 9.69 6.12
N GLY A 123 11.88 10.85 6.22
CA GLY A 123 13.18 10.97 6.89
C GLY A 123 14.34 10.30 6.16
N MET A 124 14.18 9.90 4.91
CA MET A 124 15.21 9.27 4.09
C MET A 124 15.32 9.90 2.69
N PRO A 125 16.47 9.75 2.01
CA PRO A 125 16.62 10.17 0.62
C PRO A 125 15.63 9.47 -0.31
N GLU A 126 15.22 10.15 -1.39
CA GLU A 126 14.26 9.63 -2.37
C GLU A 126 14.64 8.25 -2.92
N ALA A 127 15.93 8.05 -3.23
CA ALA A 127 16.43 6.77 -3.74
C ALA A 127 16.20 5.61 -2.75
N ASP A 128 16.39 5.86 -1.46
CA ASP A 128 16.19 4.87 -0.40
C ASP A 128 14.70 4.62 -0.17
N ALA A 129 13.88 5.67 -0.18
CA ALA A 129 12.42 5.55 -0.10
C ALA A 129 11.88 4.71 -1.28
N ARG A 130 12.37 4.97 -2.50
CA ARG A 130 11.96 4.21 -3.69
C ARG A 130 12.37 2.75 -3.57
N ALA A 131 13.61 2.48 -3.16
CA ALA A 131 14.08 1.10 -2.94
C ALA A 131 13.25 0.37 -1.87
N GLN A 132 12.87 1.06 -0.80
CA GLN A 132 12.04 0.51 0.27
C GLN A 132 10.61 0.21 -0.20
N LEU A 133 9.98 1.12 -0.96
CA LEU A 133 8.66 0.92 -1.56
C LEU A 133 8.65 -0.31 -2.48
N LEU A 134 9.59 -0.39 -3.43
CA LEU A 134 9.65 -1.49 -4.37
C LEU A 134 9.96 -2.83 -3.69
N ARG A 135 10.81 -2.82 -2.66
CA ARG A 135 11.04 -4.00 -1.83
C ARG A 135 9.76 -4.46 -1.15
N ALA A 136 8.98 -3.54 -0.57
CA ALA A 136 7.71 -3.86 0.07
C ALA A 136 6.70 -4.43 -0.94
N ALA A 137 6.57 -3.81 -2.11
CA ALA A 137 5.70 -4.26 -3.19
C ALA A 137 6.05 -5.68 -3.67
N ARG A 138 7.33 -5.94 -3.96
CA ARG A 138 7.79 -7.27 -4.41
C ARG A 138 7.58 -8.35 -3.35
N LEU A 139 7.78 -8.03 -2.08
CA LEU A 139 7.47 -8.96 -0.98
C LEU A 139 5.97 -9.23 -0.92
N ALA A 140 5.12 -8.20 -1.05
CA ALA A 140 3.68 -8.37 -1.02
C ALA A 140 3.17 -9.23 -2.18
N VAL A 141 3.67 -9.00 -3.40
CA VAL A 141 3.31 -9.74 -4.61
C VAL A 141 3.78 -11.20 -4.53
N SER A 142 5.03 -11.44 -4.15
CA SER A 142 5.60 -12.80 -4.11
C SER A 142 5.14 -13.66 -2.93
N GLY A 143 4.58 -13.05 -1.87
CA GLY A 143 4.38 -13.74 -0.59
C GLY A 143 5.68 -14.13 0.12
N GLY A 144 6.83 -13.74 -0.43
CA GLY A 144 8.17 -14.15 0.03
C GLY A 144 8.58 -13.54 1.36
N ARG A 145 9.76 -13.95 1.84
CA ARG A 145 10.39 -13.43 3.06
C ARG A 145 11.50 -12.46 2.71
N ALA A 146 11.68 -11.43 3.53
CA ALA A 146 12.79 -10.49 3.46
C ALA A 146 14.14 -11.09 3.95
N LYS A 147 14.31 -12.42 3.84
CA LYS A 147 15.51 -13.13 4.32
C LYS A 147 16.72 -12.68 3.50
N PRO A 148 17.81 -12.22 4.12
CA PRO A 148 19.04 -11.90 3.42
C PRO A 148 19.59 -13.12 2.64
N THR A 149 20.29 -12.85 1.54
CA THR A 149 20.92 -13.88 0.70
C THR A 149 22.18 -14.48 1.34
N ALA A 150 22.77 -13.79 2.32
CA ALA A 150 23.90 -14.25 3.12
C ALA A 150 23.55 -14.23 4.62
N PRO A 151 24.21 -15.03 5.46
CA PRO A 151 24.04 -14.95 6.91
C PRO A 151 24.31 -13.51 7.41
N PRO A 152 23.44 -12.93 8.25
CA PRO A 152 23.76 -11.66 8.87
C PRO A 152 25.01 -11.83 9.76
N PRO A 153 25.82 -10.77 9.94
CA PRO A 153 26.94 -10.83 10.86
C PRO A 153 26.44 -11.22 12.25
N PHE A 154 27.25 -12.00 12.98
CA PHE A 154 26.98 -12.25 14.40
C PHE A 154 26.85 -10.90 15.12
N PRO A 155 25.84 -10.69 15.98
CA PRO A 155 25.74 -9.47 16.77
C PRO A 155 26.91 -9.40 17.76
N SER A 156 28.07 -8.96 17.29
CA SER A 156 29.14 -8.51 18.17
C SER A 156 28.67 -7.20 18.76
N SER A 157 28.63 -7.09 20.09
CA SER A 157 28.65 -5.79 20.75
C SER A 157 29.74 -4.97 20.07
N GLY A 158 29.36 -3.90 19.37
CA GLY A 158 30.35 -2.96 18.82
C GLY A 158 31.25 -2.44 19.96
N PRO A 159 32.45 -1.94 19.62
CA PRO A 159 33.34 -1.33 20.62
C PRO A 159 32.68 -0.20 21.41
#